data_AF-A0A4V0XI47-F1
#
_entry.id   AF-A0A4V0XI47-F1
#
_cell.length_a   1.000
_cell.length_b   1.000
_cell.length_c   1.000
_cell.angle_alpha   90.00
_cell.angle_beta   90.00
_cell.angle_gamma   90.00
#
_symmetry.space_group_name_H-M   'P 1'
#
loop_
_entity.id
_entity.type
_entity.pdbx_description
1 polymer ?
#
loop_
_entity_poly.entity_id
_entity_poly.type
_entity_poly.pdbx_seq_one_letter_code
_entity_poly.pdbx_strand_id
1 'polypeptide(L)'
;MDEQPQNVPLVERFHRAEHLARELSEHLQQSLLPRISALRHAAKVHDAAQVSDQEMHDHMSAFTESEAFASGIHEKLRAYLLSIEQETRRILNF
;
A
#
# COMPACT_ATOMS: atom_id res chain seq x y z
N MET A 1 8.98 -17.48 2.54
CA MET A 1 9.65 -17.01 3.77
C MET A 1 9.74 -15.50 3.66
N ASP A 2 8.99 -14.75 4.47
CA ASP A 2 9.15 -13.30 4.52
C ASP A 2 10.51 -13.01 5.16
N GLU A 3 11.44 -12.50 4.36
CA GLU A 3 12.80 -12.19 4.81
C GLU A 3 12.73 -11.03 5.80
N GLN A 4 13.08 -11.28 7.06
CA GLN A 4 13.06 -10.26 8.10
C GLN A 4 14.11 -9.17 7.78
N PRO A 5 13.75 -7.87 7.85
CA PRO A 5 14.65 -6.77 7.50
C PRO A 5 16.02 -6.82 8.18
N GLN A 6 16.08 -7.33 9.41
CA GLN A 6 17.29 -7.45 10.21
C GLN A 6 18.32 -8.46 9.67
N ASN A 7 17.92 -9.38 8.79
CA ASN A 7 18.78 -10.44 8.26
C ASN A 7 19.59 -10.00 7.02
N VAL A 8 19.31 -8.81 6.48
CA VAL A 8 20.04 -8.27 5.32
C VAL A 8 20.92 -7.06 5.72
N PRO A 9 21.99 -6.76 4.95
CA PRO A 9 22.84 -5.61 5.18
C PRO A 9 22.07 -4.27 5.17
N LEU A 10 22.54 -3.27 5.89
CA LEU A 10 21.86 -1.97 6.00
C LEU A 10 21.64 -1.30 4.63
N VAL A 11 22.61 -1.38 3.72
CA VAL A 11 22.48 -0.86 2.34
C VAL A 11 21.32 -1.54 1.59
N GLU A 12 21.17 -2.84 1.75
CA GLU A 12 20.08 -3.62 1.13
C GLU A 12 18.72 -3.25 1.73
N ARG A 13 18.67 -2.96 3.05
CA ARG A 13 17.45 -2.46 3.69
C ARG A 13 16.99 -1.14 3.06
N PHE A 14 17.91 -0.22 2.79
CA PHE A 14 17.59 1.05 2.12
C PHE A 14 17.06 0.83 0.70
N HIS A 15 17.71 0.00 -0.11
CA HIS A 15 17.24 -0.30 -1.45
C HIS A 15 15.85 -0.95 -1.46
N ARG A 16 15.58 -1.87 -0.54
CA ARG A 16 14.27 -2.49 -0.40
C ARG A 16 13.21 -1.52 0.09
N ALA A 17 13.54 -0.64 1.04
CA ALA A 17 12.63 0.42 1.47
C ALA A 17 12.31 1.38 0.32
N GLU A 18 13.30 1.77 -0.49
CA GLU A 18 13.09 2.60 -1.68
C GLU A 18 12.17 1.91 -2.70
N HIS A 19 12.43 0.63 -3.01
CA HIS A 19 11.58 -0.16 -3.90
C HIS A 19 10.13 -0.19 -3.40
N LEU A 20 9.91 -0.56 -2.13
CA LEU A 20 8.57 -0.64 -1.54
C LEU A 20 7.86 0.72 -1.54
N ALA A 21 8.58 1.81 -1.28
CA ALA A 21 8.02 3.16 -1.35
C ALA A 21 7.58 3.53 -2.78
N ARG A 22 8.38 3.17 -3.78
CA ARG A 22 8.04 3.38 -5.20
C ARG A 22 6.82 2.55 -5.61
N GLU A 23 6.84 1.26 -5.28
CA GLU A 23 5.74 0.33 -5.59
C GLU A 23 4.43 0.78 -4.91
N LEU A 24 4.48 1.22 -3.65
CA LEU A 24 3.34 1.80 -2.95
C LEU A 24 2.84 3.05 -3.67
N SER A 25 3.73 3.98 -4.00
CA SER A 25 3.36 5.23 -4.70
C SER A 25 2.69 4.95 -6.05
N GLU A 26 3.27 4.05 -6.84
CA GLU A 26 2.72 3.66 -8.14
C GLU A 26 1.34 3.01 -8.00
N HIS A 27 1.18 2.08 -7.05
CA HIS A 27 -0.11 1.42 -6.82
C HIS A 27 -1.18 2.40 -6.31
N LEU A 28 -0.81 3.33 -5.43
CA LEU A 28 -1.73 4.38 -4.97
C LEU A 28 -2.24 5.21 -6.15
N GLN A 29 -1.35 5.63 -7.04
CA GLN A 29 -1.68 6.48 -8.19
C GLN A 29 -2.47 5.74 -9.27
N GLN A 30 -2.05 4.52 -9.61
CA GLN A 30 -2.57 3.79 -10.77
C GLN A 30 -3.77 2.90 -10.44
N SER A 31 -3.95 2.53 -9.17
CA SER A 31 -4.99 1.57 -8.75
C SER A 31 -5.89 2.14 -7.66
N LEU A 32 -5.35 2.48 -6.48
CA LEU A 32 -6.20 2.77 -5.31
C LEU A 32 -7.00 4.07 -5.47
N LEU A 33 -6.35 5.17 -5.86
CA LEU A 33 -7.00 6.47 -6.02
C LEU A 33 -8.07 6.46 -7.14
N PRO A 34 -7.83 5.85 -8.32
CA PRO A 34 -8.88 5.66 -9.31
C PRO A 34 -10.09 4.88 -8.77
N ARG A 35 -9.86 3.80 -8.02
CA ARG A 35 -10.93 2.95 -7.48
C ARG A 35 -11.75 3.66 -6.40
N ILE A 36 -11.11 4.42 -5.51
CA ILE A 36 -11.85 5.21 -4.50
C ILE A 36 -12.68 6.31 -5.17
N SER A 37 -12.19 6.89 -6.27
CA SER A 37 -12.94 7.88 -7.06
C SER A 37 -14.16 7.25 -7.73
N ALA A 38 -13.99 6.08 -8.37
CA ALA A 38 -15.07 5.33 -8.99
C ALA A 38 -16.15 4.92 -7.98
N LEU A 39 -15.75 4.38 -6.82
CA LEU A 39 -16.67 4.01 -5.74
C LEU A 39 -17.45 5.23 -5.22
N ARG A 40 -16.77 6.36 -5.03
CA ARG A 40 -17.43 7.62 -4.62
C ARG A 40 -18.38 8.16 -5.67
N HIS A 41 -18.10 7.92 -6.95
CA HIS A 41 -19.01 8.30 -8.03
C HIS A 41 -20.25 7.42 -8.02
N ALA A 42 -20.07 6.09 -8.00
CA ALA A 42 -21.16 5.11 -7.94
C ALA A 42 -22.08 5.37 -6.72
N ALA A 43 -21.52 5.63 -5.54
CA ALA A 43 -22.28 5.90 -4.32
C ALA A 43 -23.16 7.17 -4.38
N LYS A 44 -22.87 8.10 -5.29
CA LYS A 44 -23.66 9.35 -5.48
C LYS A 44 -24.77 9.20 -6.51
N VAL A 45 -24.75 8.14 -7.30
CA VAL A 45 -25.79 7.86 -8.29
C VAL A 45 -26.90 7.09 -7.58
N HIS A 46 -28.03 7.76 -7.37
CA HIS A 46 -29.20 7.18 -6.70
C HIS A 46 -30.18 6.50 -7.68
N ASP A 47 -29.84 6.46 -8.97
CA ASP A 47 -30.63 5.81 -10.00
C ASP A 47 -30.14 4.38 -10.22
N ALA A 48 -30.96 3.41 -9.83
CA ALA A 48 -30.67 1.99 -9.99
C ALA A 48 -30.57 1.54 -11.46
N ALA A 49 -31.06 2.35 -12.41
CA ALA A 49 -30.86 2.11 -13.84
C ALA A 49 -29.46 2.53 -14.34
N GLN A 50 -28.72 3.32 -13.54
CA GLN A 50 -27.37 3.79 -13.86
C GLN A 50 -26.29 3.10 -13.04
N VAL A 51 -26.59 2.69 -11.80
CA VAL A 51 -25.71 1.89 -10.96
C VAL A 51 -26.55 0.86 -10.22
N SER A 52 -26.36 -0.40 -10.56
CA SER A 52 -26.97 -1.53 -9.88
C SER A 52 -26.24 -1.86 -8.57
N ASP A 53 -26.92 -2.56 -7.66
CA ASP A 53 -26.31 -3.07 -6.43
C ASP A 53 -25.10 -3.97 -6.71
N GLN A 54 -25.13 -4.71 -7.82
CA GLN A 54 -24.01 -5.55 -8.26
C GLN A 54 -22.80 -4.69 -8.66
N GLU A 55 -23.00 -3.62 -9.44
CA GLU A 55 -21.90 -2.72 -9.81
C GLU A 55 -21.31 -2.00 -8.59
N MET A 56 -22.16 -1.60 -7.64
CA MET A 56 -21.69 -1.04 -6.38
C MET A 56 -20.87 -2.05 -5.56
N HIS A 57 -21.30 -3.31 -5.52
CA HIS A 57 -20.55 -4.39 -4.89
C HIS A 57 -19.20 -4.62 -5.57
N ASP A 58 -19.16 -4.65 -6.91
CA ASP A 58 -17.94 -4.85 -7.69
C ASP A 58 -16.94 -3.71 -7.45
N HIS A 59 -17.41 -2.46 -7.41
CA HIS A 59 -16.56 -1.31 -7.07
C HIS A 59 -16.00 -1.39 -5.66
N MET A 60 -16.80 -1.84 -4.68
CA MET A 60 -16.36 -1.99 -3.29
C MET A 60 -15.31 -3.10 -3.18
N SER A 61 -15.58 -4.28 -3.73
CA SER A 61 -14.65 -5.42 -3.72
C SER A 61 -13.32 -5.04 -4.34
N ALA A 62 -13.35 -4.38 -5.51
CA ALA A 62 -12.14 -3.97 -6.20
C ALA A 62 -11.35 -2.88 -5.43
N PHE A 63 -12.04 -2.00 -4.70
CA PHE A 63 -11.39 -1.05 -3.80
C PHE A 63 -10.71 -1.76 -2.62
N THR A 64 -11.41 -2.67 -1.94
CA THR A 64 -10.88 -3.41 -0.79
C THR A 64 -9.68 -4.27 -1.15
N GLU A 65 -9.69 -4.94 -2.31
CA GLU A 65 -8.52 -5.68 -2.80
C GLU A 65 -7.31 -4.77 -3.01
N SER A 66 -7.53 -3.60 -3.61
CA SER A 66 -6.48 -2.61 -3.85
C SER A 66 -5.93 -2.02 -2.54
N GLU A 67 -6.80 -1.77 -1.55
CA GLU A 67 -6.44 -1.31 -0.22
C GLU A 67 -5.60 -2.35 0.53
N ALA A 68 -6.01 -3.63 0.47
CA ALA A 68 -5.31 -4.72 1.12
C ALA A 68 -3.88 -4.87 0.59
N PHE A 69 -3.69 -4.74 -0.73
CA PHE A 69 -2.36 -4.74 -1.34
C PHE A 69 -1.50 -3.56 -0.85
N ALA A 70 -2.05 -2.34 -0.87
CA ALA A 70 -1.36 -1.14 -0.42
C ALA A 70 -0.94 -1.25 1.06
N SER A 71 -1.84 -1.78 1.90
CA SER A 71 -1.58 -2.01 3.33
C SER A 71 -0.46 -3.01 3.55
N GLY A 72 -0.43 -4.11 2.79
CA GLY A 72 0.64 -5.11 2.85
C GLY A 72 2.01 -4.54 2.47
N ILE A 73 2.10 -3.69 1.44
CA ILE A 73 3.35 -3.01 1.10
C ILE A 73 3.75 -2.02 2.20
N HIS A 74 2.80 -1.23 2.69
CA HIS A 74 3.05 -0.24 3.74
C HIS A 74 3.60 -0.88 5.02
N GLU A 75 3.05 -2.02 5.44
CA GLU A 75 3.55 -2.77 6.60
C GLU A 75 5.00 -3.23 6.41
N LYS A 76 5.32 -3.78 5.23
CA LYS A 76 6.70 -4.17 4.87
C LYS A 76 7.64 -2.98 4.86
N LEU A 77 7.24 -1.87 4.22
CA LEU A 77 8.02 -0.64 4.17
C LEU A 77 8.32 -0.13 5.58
N ARG A 78 7.30 -0.07 6.44
CA ARG A 78 7.44 0.34 7.84
C ARG A 78 8.43 -0.55 8.59
N ALA A 79 8.38 -1.86 8.39
CA ALA A 79 9.32 -2.78 9.02
C ALA A 79 10.78 -2.52 8.59
N TYR A 80 11.02 -2.25 7.30
CA TYR A 80 12.35 -1.88 6.81
C TYR A 80 12.82 -0.53 7.38
N LEU A 81 11.97 0.50 7.37
CA LEU A 81 12.31 1.82 7.89
C LEU A 81 12.66 1.79 9.40
N LEU A 82 11.89 1.05 10.20
CA LEU A 82 12.20 0.86 11.63
C LEU A 82 13.52 0.12 11.84
N SER A 83 13.80 -0.90 11.02
CA SER A 83 15.06 -1.65 11.10
C SER A 83 16.27 -0.79 10.72
N ILE A 84 16.12 0.10 9.72
CA ILE A 84 17.14 1.08 9.32
C ILE A 84 17.38 2.07 10.45
N GLU A 85 16.32 2.61 11.03
CA GLU A 85 16.39 3.57 12.14
C GLU A 85 17.15 2.97 13.33
N GLN A 86 16.78 1.74 13.74
CA GLN A 86 17.43 1.05 14.85
C GLN A 86 18.93 0.83 14.62
N GLU A 87 19.31 0.38 13.42
CA GLU A 87 20.72 0.14 13.11
C GLU A 87 21.52 1.44 13.02
N THR A 88 20.93 2.49 12.45
CA THR A 88 21.56 3.80 12.33
C THR A 88 21.78 4.43 13.71
N ARG A 89 20.81 4.32 14.63
CA ARG A 89 20.96 4.75 16.03
C ARG A 89 22.11 4.02 16.72
N ARG A 90 22.23 2.70 16.53
CA ARG A 90 23.34 1.89 17.05
C ARG A 90 24.70 2.37 16.53
N ILE A 91 24.82 2.63 15.24
CA ILE A 91 26.08 3.10 14.62
C ILE A 91 26.47 4.48 15.17
N LEU A 92 25.49 5.36 15.37
CA LEU A 92 25.73 6.72 15.86
C LEU A 92 25.88 6.81 17.39
N ASN A 93 25.77 5.69 18.12
CA ASN A 93 25.77 5.64 19.59
C ASN A 93 24.74 6.56 20.25
N PHE A 94 23.54 6.68 19.65
CA PHE A 94 22.37 7.32 20.26
C PHE A 94 21.53 6.32 21.07
#